data_AF-A0A916FR60-F1
#
_entry.id   AF-A0A916FR60-F1
#
_cell.length_a   1.000
_cell.length_b   1.000
_cell.length_c   1.000
_cell.angle_alpha   90.00
_cell.angle_beta   90.00
_cell.angle_gamma   90.00
#
_symmetry.space_group_name_H-M   'P 1'
#
loop_
_entity.id
_entity.type
_entity.pdbx_description
1 polymer ?
#
loop_
_entity_poly.entity_id
_entity_poly.type
_entity_poly.pdbx_seq_one_letter_code
_entity_poly.pdbx_strand_id
1 'polypeptide(L)'
;MPGLNQVDVKRIERILNIVLDESRPPVGRCRLLSSGFAPYHTLQLAENIAGFKGCIGCGNCIDACPLLVREPRRRERTPQRTSFALEALVSEDCDRCDNCVLVCPQVDTTIKHYIVNTRMVEGMARLLKKVESDEELFLIFDF
;
A
#
# COMPACT_ATOMS: atom_id res chain seq x y z
N MET A 1 18.23 1.73 7.10
CA MET A 1 19.12 0.85 6.32
C MET A 1 18.27 -0.09 5.48
N PRO A 2 18.58 -0.35 4.21
CA PRO A 2 17.96 -1.41 3.41
C PRO A 2 18.25 -2.80 4.03
N GLY A 3 17.37 -3.77 3.79
CA GLY A 3 17.59 -5.17 4.18
C GLY A 3 18.84 -5.76 3.51
N LEU A 4 19.52 -6.67 4.21
CA LEU A 4 20.69 -7.39 3.66
C LEU A 4 20.33 -8.24 2.43
N ASN A 5 19.08 -8.74 2.37
CA ASN A 5 18.54 -9.51 1.26
C ASN A 5 17.19 -8.91 0.85
N GLN A 6 17.16 -8.09 -0.19
CA GLN A 6 15.92 -7.56 -0.77
C GLN A 6 15.66 -8.21 -2.12
N VAL A 7 14.40 -8.27 -2.51
CA VAL A 7 14.00 -8.78 -3.81
C VAL A 7 14.58 -7.90 -4.92
N ASP A 8 15.17 -8.54 -5.92
CA ASP A 8 15.52 -7.88 -7.18
C ASP A 8 14.24 -7.65 -7.98
N VAL A 9 13.87 -6.38 -8.14
CA VAL A 9 12.65 -5.98 -8.83
C VAL A 9 12.63 -6.47 -10.27
N LYS A 10 13.76 -6.54 -10.97
CA LYS A 10 13.79 -7.01 -12.36
C LYS A 10 13.27 -8.44 -12.50
N ARG A 11 13.44 -9.27 -11.46
CA ARG A 11 12.94 -10.65 -11.45
C ARG A 11 11.44 -10.76 -11.24
N ILE A 12 10.83 -9.77 -10.59
CA ILE A 12 9.39 -9.77 -10.24
C ILE A 12 8.60 -8.72 -11.00
N GLU A 13 9.24 -7.90 -11.84
CA GLU A 13 8.66 -6.71 -12.46
C GLU A 13 7.33 -6.98 -13.15
N ARG A 14 7.24 -8.07 -13.92
CA ARG A 14 6.00 -8.46 -14.61
C ARG A 14 4.84 -8.67 -13.63
N ILE A 15 5.06 -9.41 -12.55
CA ILE A 15 4.03 -9.69 -11.55
C ILE A 15 3.74 -8.44 -10.71
N LEU A 16 4.78 -7.67 -10.38
CA LEU A 16 4.64 -6.42 -9.65
C LEU A 16 3.74 -5.44 -10.42
N ASN A 17 3.93 -5.28 -11.73
CA ASN A 17 3.09 -4.41 -12.53
C ASN A 17 1.63 -4.89 -12.58
N ILE A 18 1.38 -6.19 -12.74
CA ILE A 18 0.02 -6.75 -12.65
C ILE A 18 -0.64 -6.37 -11.32
N VAL A 19 0.07 -6.54 -10.20
CA VAL A 19 -0.45 -6.22 -8.86
C VAL A 19 -0.73 -4.72 -8.71
N LEU A 20 0.14 -3.85 -9.22
CA LEU A 20 0.02 -2.40 -9.11
C LEU A 20 -1.03 -1.81 -10.07
N ASP A 21 -1.37 -2.50 -11.15
CA ASP A 21 -2.35 -2.04 -12.14
C ASP A 21 -3.81 -2.31 -11.73
N GLU A 22 -4.03 -3.30 -10.86
CA GLU A 22 -5.34 -3.62 -10.31
C GLU A 22 -5.94 -2.47 -9.48
N SER A 23 -7.26 -2.27 -9.58
CA SER A 23 -8.01 -1.31 -8.75
C SER A 23 -8.18 -1.78 -7.31
N ARG A 24 -7.17 -2.40 -6.68
CA ARG A 24 -7.26 -2.92 -5.31
C ARG A 24 -5.98 -2.59 -4.53
N PRO A 25 -6.02 -2.38 -3.21
CA PRO A 25 -4.81 -2.09 -2.44
C PRO A 25 -3.71 -3.15 -2.69
N PRO A 26 -2.50 -2.75 -3.13
CA PRO A 26 -1.46 -3.72 -3.51
C PRO A 26 -0.63 -4.23 -2.33
N VAL A 27 -0.71 -3.60 -1.15
CA VAL A 27 0.19 -3.83 -0.01
C VAL A 27 0.31 -5.30 0.44
N GLY A 28 -0.79 -6.06 0.52
CA GLY A 28 -0.72 -7.46 0.94
C GLY A 28 0.07 -8.32 -0.03
N ARG A 29 -0.09 -8.06 -1.34
CA ARG A 29 0.61 -8.76 -2.42
C ARG A 29 2.06 -8.30 -2.55
N CYS A 30 2.34 -7.00 -2.48
CA CYS A 30 3.72 -6.47 -2.46
C CYS A 30 4.53 -7.01 -1.28
N ARG A 31 3.91 -7.20 -0.11
CA ARG A 31 4.54 -7.88 1.05
C ARG A 31 4.92 -9.32 0.74
N LEU A 32 4.07 -10.09 0.05
CA LEU A 32 4.37 -11.46 -0.36
C LEU A 32 5.52 -11.54 -1.37
N LEU A 33 5.63 -10.55 -2.25
CA LEU A 33 6.73 -10.39 -3.22
C LEU A 33 8.05 -9.92 -2.58
N SER A 34 8.00 -9.37 -1.36
CA SER A 34 9.16 -8.85 -0.63
C SER A 34 9.92 -9.93 0.14
N SER A 35 11.08 -9.60 0.69
CA SER A 35 11.87 -10.48 1.56
C SER A 35 11.19 -10.78 2.91
N GLY A 36 10.26 -9.92 3.35
CA GLY A 36 9.52 -10.06 4.61
C GLY A 36 9.99 -9.05 5.67
N PHE A 37 9.69 -9.31 6.95
CA PHE A 37 10.08 -8.40 8.03
C PHE A 37 11.61 -8.30 8.16
N ALA A 38 12.13 -7.07 8.23
CA ALA A 38 13.57 -6.86 8.22
C ALA A 38 14.21 -7.13 9.60
N PRO A 39 15.42 -7.73 9.67
CA PRO A 39 16.05 -8.10 10.94
C PRO A 39 16.26 -6.93 11.91
N TYR A 40 16.58 -5.74 11.40
CA TYR A 40 16.83 -4.56 12.24
C TYR A 40 15.56 -3.90 12.80
N HIS A 41 14.37 -4.37 12.41
CA HIS A 41 13.12 -3.99 13.08
C HIS A 41 12.72 -5.00 14.17
N THR A 42 13.52 -6.05 14.40
CA THR A 42 13.30 -7.02 15.47
C THR A 42 14.03 -6.60 16.74
N LEU A 43 13.41 -6.82 17.89
CA LEU A 43 14.11 -6.86 19.17
C LEU A 43 14.92 -8.16 19.23
N GLN A 44 16.05 -8.15 19.93
CA GLN A 44 16.84 -9.36 20.23
C GLN A 44 16.12 -10.24 21.25
N LEU A 45 14.97 -10.78 20.87
CA LEU A 45 14.20 -11.77 21.63
C LEU A 45 14.54 -13.17 21.10
N ALA A 46 14.12 -14.22 21.84
CA ALA A 46 14.37 -15.61 21.45
C ALA A 46 13.79 -15.96 20.07
N GLU A 47 12.73 -15.27 19.64
CA GLU A 47 12.06 -15.50 18.36
C GLU A 47 12.57 -14.55 17.27
N ASN A 48 13.21 -15.13 16.25
CA ASN A 48 13.61 -14.39 15.06
C ASN A 48 12.47 -14.38 14.03
N ILE A 49 11.79 -13.24 13.89
CA ILE A 49 10.71 -13.05 12.89
C ILE A 49 11.24 -12.48 11.56
N ALA A 50 12.55 -12.42 11.35
CA ALA A 50 13.11 -11.96 10.09
C ALA A 50 12.61 -12.81 8.92
N GLY A 51 12.26 -12.16 7.81
CA GLY A 51 11.68 -12.82 6.65
C GLY A 51 10.20 -13.21 6.82
N PHE A 52 9.58 -12.88 7.97
CA PHE A 52 8.16 -13.16 8.17
C PHE A 52 7.29 -12.41 7.15
N LYS A 53 6.66 -13.23 6.32
CA LYS A 53 5.59 -12.94 5.35
C LYS A 53 4.45 -12.16 5.97
N GLY A 54 3.78 -12.76 6.97
CA GLY A 54 2.43 -12.41 7.40
C GLY A 54 2.30 -10.97 7.90
N CYS A 55 1.14 -10.34 7.67
CA CYS A 55 0.92 -8.98 8.14
C CYS A 55 1.07 -8.90 9.66
N ILE A 56 1.92 -7.99 10.14
CA ILE A 56 2.13 -7.76 11.58
C ILE A 56 1.10 -6.84 12.24
N GLY A 57 0.06 -6.41 11.49
CA GLY A 57 -1.01 -5.58 12.05
C GLY A 57 -0.60 -4.16 12.47
N CYS A 58 0.46 -3.59 11.90
CA CYS A 58 0.96 -2.25 12.29
C CYS A 58 0.01 -1.10 11.95
N GLY A 59 -0.93 -1.28 11.01
CA GLY A 59 -1.90 -0.25 10.63
C GLY A 59 -1.41 0.87 9.73
N ASN A 60 -0.11 1.00 9.45
CA ASN A 60 0.41 2.08 8.60
C ASN A 60 -0.32 2.18 7.25
N CYS A 61 -0.61 1.04 6.62
CA CYS A 61 -1.31 1.00 5.35
C CYS A 61 -2.77 1.49 5.40
N ILE A 62 -3.43 1.35 6.56
CA ILE A 62 -4.77 1.88 6.82
C ILE A 62 -4.70 3.39 6.97
N ASP A 63 -3.79 3.87 7.83
CA ASP A 63 -3.65 5.29 8.14
C ASP A 63 -3.24 6.13 6.92
N ALA A 64 -2.44 5.55 6.02
CA ALA A 64 -1.96 6.23 4.82
C ALA A 64 -2.94 6.18 3.63
N CYS A 65 -4.08 5.49 3.75
CA CYS A 65 -5.02 5.34 2.64
C CYS A 65 -5.90 6.58 2.49
N PRO A 66 -5.82 7.32 1.37
CA PRO A 66 -6.63 8.53 1.18
C PRO A 66 -8.14 8.23 1.11
N LEU A 67 -8.53 7.07 0.59
CA LEU A 67 -9.94 6.66 0.56
C LEU A 67 -10.52 6.52 1.97
N LEU A 68 -9.79 5.89 2.90
CA LEU A 68 -10.26 5.75 4.28
C LEU A 68 -10.25 7.08 5.04
N VAL A 69 -9.41 8.03 4.65
CA VAL A 69 -9.45 9.40 5.20
C VAL A 69 -10.74 10.12 4.78
N ARG A 70 -11.16 10.01 3.52
CA ARG A 70 -12.38 10.64 3.00
C ARG A 70 -13.68 9.86 3.27
N GLU A 71 -13.59 8.59 3.66
CA GLU A 71 -14.75 7.76 4.03
C GLU A 71 -14.69 7.29 5.51
N PRO A 72 -15.04 8.17 6.48
CA PRO A 72 -14.96 7.87 7.90
C PRO A 72 -15.75 6.62 8.31
N ARG A 73 -16.92 6.38 7.69
CA ARG A 73 -17.72 5.18 7.96
C ARG A 73 -17.00 3.87 7.65
N ARG A 74 -16.18 3.84 6.58
CA ARG A 74 -15.33 2.67 6.26
C ARG A 74 -14.16 2.58 7.23
N ARG A 75 -13.60 3.72 7.62
CA ARG A 75 -12.50 3.80 8.60
C ARG A 75 -12.93 3.32 9.99
N GLU A 76 -14.11 3.67 10.46
CA GLU A 76 -14.66 3.21 11.75
C GLU A 76 -14.84 1.69 11.80
N ARG A 77 -14.97 1.04 10.64
CA ARG A 77 -15.02 -0.43 10.50
C ARG A 77 -13.64 -1.09 10.54
N THR A 78 -12.57 -0.38 10.96
CA THR A 78 -11.20 -0.94 11.10
C THR A 78 -10.72 -1.10 12.55
N PRO A 79 -11.34 -1.98 13.37
CA PRO A 79 -10.62 -2.50 14.53
C PRO A 79 -9.43 -3.38 14.10
N GLN A 80 -9.47 -3.96 12.89
CA GLN A 80 -8.36 -4.72 12.32
C GLN A 80 -7.38 -3.80 11.56
N ARG A 81 -6.19 -3.61 12.12
CA ARG A 81 -5.12 -2.77 11.54
C ARG A 81 -4.23 -3.54 10.56
N THR A 82 -4.81 -4.39 9.71
CA THR A 82 -4.08 -5.32 8.83
C THR A 82 -4.16 -4.95 7.36
N SER A 83 -3.20 -5.43 6.54
CA SER A 83 -3.25 -5.27 5.08
C SER A 83 -4.50 -5.91 4.47
N PHE A 84 -5.00 -6.99 5.07
CA PHE A 84 -6.21 -7.68 4.62
C PHE A 84 -7.47 -6.85 4.88
N ALA A 85 -7.54 -6.17 6.03
CA ALA A 85 -8.64 -5.25 6.33
C ALA A 85 -8.69 -4.09 5.33
N LEU A 86 -7.53 -3.55 4.94
CA LEU A 86 -7.44 -2.51 3.91
C LEU A 86 -8.01 -3.03 2.58
N GLU A 87 -7.58 -4.21 2.13
CA GLU A 87 -8.05 -4.82 0.89
C GLU A 87 -9.57 -5.04 0.90
N ALA A 88 -10.15 -5.49 2.00
CA ALA A 88 -11.59 -5.73 2.13
C ALA A 88 -12.43 -4.43 2.14
N LEU A 89 -11.93 -3.36 2.78
CA LEU A 89 -12.70 -2.13 2.97
C LEU A 89 -12.60 -1.15 1.81
N VAL A 90 -11.41 -1.07 1.20
CA VAL A 90 -11.19 -0.23 0.03
C VAL A 90 -11.67 -0.96 -1.22
N SER A 91 -11.38 -2.26 -1.34
CA SER A 91 -11.78 -3.10 -2.47
C SER A 91 -11.46 -2.41 -3.81
N GLU A 92 -12.42 -2.38 -4.73
CA GLU A 92 -12.31 -1.83 -6.09
C GLU A 92 -12.30 -0.30 -6.15
N ASP A 93 -12.59 0.38 -5.04
CA ASP A 93 -12.59 1.84 -4.96
C ASP A 93 -11.17 2.43 -4.78
N CYS A 94 -10.13 1.60 -4.86
CA CYS A 94 -8.75 1.99 -4.67
C CYS A 94 -8.28 3.03 -5.70
N ASP A 95 -7.68 4.13 -5.22
CA ASP A 95 -7.16 5.19 -6.09
C ASP A 95 -5.85 4.83 -6.81
N ARG A 96 -5.25 3.66 -6.52
CA ARG A 96 -3.94 3.24 -7.07
C ARG A 96 -2.84 4.29 -6.84
N CYS A 97 -2.80 4.82 -5.61
CA CYS A 97 -1.80 5.79 -5.15
C CYS A 97 -0.55 5.14 -4.54
N ASP A 98 -0.58 3.82 -4.31
CA ASP A 98 0.53 3.02 -3.75
C ASP A 98 1.07 3.43 -2.37
N ASN A 99 0.49 4.45 -1.71
CA ASN A 99 0.90 4.91 -0.38
C ASN A 99 0.94 3.77 0.66
N CYS A 100 -0.02 2.84 0.59
CA CYS A 100 -0.08 1.68 1.48
C CYS A 100 1.17 0.77 1.38
N VAL A 101 1.79 0.70 0.20
CA VAL A 101 3.03 -0.05 -0.05
C VAL A 101 4.23 0.72 0.48
N LEU A 102 4.29 2.03 0.23
CA LEU A 102 5.40 2.90 0.63
C LEU A 102 5.59 2.94 2.15
N VAL A 103 4.50 2.96 2.92
CA VAL A 103 4.53 3.00 4.39
C VAL A 103 4.64 1.63 5.06
N CYS A 104 4.48 0.53 4.32
CA CYS A 104 4.51 -0.81 4.89
C CYS A 104 5.94 -1.20 5.29
N PRO A 105 6.20 -1.59 6.55
CA PRO A 105 7.54 -1.98 6.99
C PRO A 105 8.00 -3.35 6.46
N GLN A 106 7.07 -4.15 5.93
CA GLN A 106 7.33 -5.49 5.37
C GLN A 106 7.46 -5.50 3.84
N VAL A 107 7.43 -4.33 3.20
CA VAL A 107 7.71 -4.19 1.78
C VAL A 107 9.17 -3.79 1.61
N ASP A 108 9.87 -4.49 0.73
CA ASP A 108 11.27 -4.20 0.42
C ASP A 108 11.45 -2.79 -0.14
N THR A 109 12.54 -2.12 0.23
CA THR A 109 12.82 -0.77 -0.28
C THR A 109 13.05 -0.77 -1.79
N THR A 110 13.54 -1.86 -2.39
CA THR A 110 13.63 -1.99 -3.85
C THR A 110 12.28 -1.83 -4.54
N ILE A 111 11.21 -2.46 -4.03
CA ILE A 111 9.85 -2.27 -4.56
C ILE A 111 9.38 -0.83 -4.35
N LYS A 112 9.64 -0.24 -3.18
CA LYS A 112 9.28 1.17 -2.91
C LYS A 112 9.96 2.13 -3.87
N HIS A 113 11.26 1.94 -4.12
CA HIS A 113 12.01 2.73 -5.09
C HIS A 113 11.49 2.55 -6.50
N TYR A 114 11.12 1.32 -6.90
CA TYR A 114 10.48 1.09 -8.18
C TYR A 114 9.21 1.93 -8.34
N ILE A 115 8.29 1.85 -7.38
CA ILE A 115 7.03 2.61 -7.39
C ILE A 115 7.28 4.13 -7.48
N VAL A 116 8.20 4.65 -6.66
CA VAL A 116 8.55 6.08 -6.69
C VAL A 116 9.09 6.49 -8.05
N ASN A 117 9.94 5.67 -8.67
CA ASN A 117 10.58 6.00 -9.94
C ASN A 117 9.70 5.80 -11.17
N THR A 118 8.73 4.88 -11.12
CA THR A 118 7.93 4.50 -12.31
C THR A 118 6.48 4.93 -12.23
N ARG A 119 5.91 5.13 -11.04
CA ARG A 119 4.45 5.30 -10.87
C ARG A 119 4.02 6.53 -10.11
N MET A 120 4.89 7.19 -9.35
CA MET A 120 4.44 8.35 -8.56
C MET A 120 3.86 9.47 -9.42
N VAL A 121 4.46 9.75 -10.58
CA VAL A 121 3.93 10.76 -11.51
C VAL A 121 2.53 10.37 -12.00
N GLU A 122 2.33 9.12 -12.38
CA GLU A 122 1.03 8.63 -12.83
C GLU A 122 -0.03 8.63 -11.72
N GLY A 123 0.36 8.23 -10.51
CA GLY A 123 -0.51 8.23 -9.34
C GLY A 123 -0.99 9.64 -9.00
N MET A 124 -0.09 10.62 -9.06
CA MET A 124 -0.43 12.01 -8.78
C MET A 124 -1.35 12.60 -9.85
N ALA A 125 -1.11 12.30 -11.14
CA ALA A 125 -2.01 12.69 -12.22
C ALA A 125 -3.41 12.06 -12.09
N ARG A 126 -3.50 10.78 -11.70
CA ARG A 126 -4.79 10.10 -11.44
C ARG A 126 -5.55 10.72 -10.27
N LEU A 127 -4.85 11.05 -9.18
CA LEU A 127 -5.46 11.70 -8.03
C LEU A 127 -5.98 13.10 -8.36
N LEU A 128 -5.19 13.92 -9.08
CA LEU A 128 -5.62 15.25 -9.52
C LEU A 128 -6.89 15.18 -10.36
N LYS A 129 -6.93 14.29 -11.36
CA LYS A 129 -8.11 14.10 -12.21
C LYS A 129 -9.35 13.69 -11.41
N LYS A 130 -9.17 12.91 -10.34
CA LYS A 130 -10.28 12.48 -9.48
C LYS A 130 -10.80 13.62 -8.60
N VAL A 131 -9.90 14.47 -8.09
CA VAL A 131 -10.30 15.68 -7.36
C VAL A 131 -11.11 16.62 -8.27
N GLU A 132 -10.65 16.85 -9.50
CA GLU A 132 -11.38 17.65 -10.48
C GLU A 132 -12.79 17.08 -10.76
N SER A 133 -12.90 15.76 -10.96
CA SER A 133 -14.22 15.14 -11.19
C SER A 133 -15.14 15.20 -9.97
N ASP A 134 -14.59 15.07 -8.75
CA ASP A 134 -15.36 15.14 -7.53
C ASP A 134 -15.88 16.59 -7.31
N GLU A 135 -15.07 17.61 -7.60
CA GLU A 135 -15.47 19.03 -7.56
C GLU A 135 -16.57 19.36 -8.60
N GLU A 136 -16.44 18.87 -9.84
CA GLU A 136 -17.49 19.04 -10.86
C GLU A 136 -18.81 18.41 -10.42
N LEU A 137 -18.77 17.25 -9.76
CA LEU A 137 -19.96 16.59 -9.24
C LEU A 137 -20.65 17.41 -8.16
N PHE A 138 -19.88 17.99 -7.23
CA PHE A 138 -20.43 18.88 -6.18
C PHE A 138 -21.14 20.10 -6.78
N LEU A 139 -20.56 20.73 -7.81
CA LEU A 139 -21.16 21.89 -8.48
C LEU A 139 -22.44 21.56 -9.26
N ILE A 140 -22.61 20.32 -9.72
CA ILE A 140 -23.80 19.87 -10.46
C ILE A 140 -24.97 19.54 -9.52
N PHE A 141 -24.69 19.08 -8.30
CA PHE A 141 -25.72 18.64 -7.34
C PHE A 141 -26.16 19.70 -6.31
N ASP A 142 -25.64 20.93 -6.39
CA ASP A 142 -26.03 22.09 -5.56
C ASP A 142 -27.20 22.93 -6.16
N PHE A 143 -28.10 22.33 -6.95
CA PHE A 143 -29.34 22.95 -7.47
C PHE A 143 -30.61 22.18 -7.10
#